data_AF-A0A5K1B8E1-F1
#
_entry.id   AF-A0A5K1B8E1-F1
#
_cell.length_a   1.000
_cell.length_b   1.000
_cell.length_c   1.000
_cell.angle_alpha   90.00
_cell.angle_beta   90.00
_cell.angle_gamma   90.00
#
_symmetry.space_group_name_H-M   'P 1'
#
loop_
_entity.id
_entity.type
_entity.pdbx_description
1 polymer ?
#
loop_
_entity_poly.entity_id
_entity_poly.type
_entity_poly.pdbx_seq_one_letter_code
_entity_poly.pdbx_strand_id
1 'polypeptide(L)' 'TPAMTSRGLVEKDFEQIAEFLHQAVSFSLKIQKEHGKLLKDFNKGLADNKDIDDLKTAVEKFAASFDMPGFQMSTMKYKD' A
#
# COMPACT_ATOMS: atom_id res chain seq x y z
N THR A 1 -4.99 10.11 9.73
CA THR A 1 -5.09 11.13 8.66
C THR A 1 -3.96 12.16 8.66
N PRO A 2 -3.37 12.64 9.79
CA PRO A 2 -2.50 13.84 9.78
C PRO A 2 -1.32 13.80 8.80
N ALA A 3 -0.56 12.69 8.74
CA ALA A 3 0.61 12.59 7.87
C ALA A 3 0.27 12.70 6.38
N MET A 4 -0.82 12.05 5.94
CA MET A 4 -1.26 12.10 4.55
C MET A 4 -1.90 13.45 4.21
N THR A 5 -2.66 14.03 5.13
CA THR A 5 -3.22 15.39 4.94
C THR A 5 -2.12 16.45 4.83
N SER A 6 -1.02 16.33 5.58
CA SER A 6 0.16 17.21 5.44
C SER A 6 0.85 17.12 4.08
N ARG A 7 0.63 16.03 3.34
CA ARG A 7 1.10 15.85 1.95
C ARG A 7 0.11 16.36 0.91
N GLY A 8 -0.98 16.99 1.34
CA GLY A 8 -2.00 17.57 0.45
C GLY A 8 -3.13 16.62 0.07
N LEU A 9 -3.24 15.44 0.70
CA LEU A 9 -4.34 14.52 0.41
C LEU A 9 -5.68 15.06 0.93
N VAL A 10 -6.68 15.06 0.06
CA VAL A 10 -8.06 15.50 0.34
C VAL A 10 -9.01 14.31 0.50
N GLU A 11 -10.31 14.57 0.73
CA GLU A 11 -11.31 13.54 1.01
C GLU A 11 -11.37 12.44 -0.06
N LYS A 12 -11.29 12.83 -1.34
CA LYS A 12 -11.29 11.89 -2.48
C LYS A 12 -10.06 10.98 -2.49
N ASP A 13 -8.91 11.48 -2.05
CA ASP A 13 -7.69 10.69 -1.94
C ASP A 13 -7.80 9.68 -0.78
N PHE A 14 -8.51 10.05 0.29
CA PHE A 14 -8.81 9.14 1.40
C PHE A 14 -9.80 8.04 1.01
N GLU A 15 -10.74 8.28 0.09
CA GLU A 15 -11.56 7.23 -0.50
C GLU A 15 -10.69 6.21 -1.26
N GLN A 16 -9.72 6.67 -2.03
CA GLN A 16 -8.77 5.80 -2.72
C GLN A 16 -7.89 5.00 -1.74
N ILE A 17 -7.46 5.61 -0.63
CA ILE A 17 -6.76 4.89 0.46
C ILE A 17 -7.66 3.82 1.07
N ALA A 18 -8.94 4.11 1.28
CA ALA A 18 -9.89 3.14 1.81
C ALA A 18 -10.06 1.94 0.86
N GLU A 19 -10.07 2.17 -0.45
CA GLU A 19 -10.10 1.11 -1.46
C GLU A 19 -8.84 0.23 -1.39
N PHE A 20 -7.65 0.84 -1.29
CA PHE A 20 -6.41 0.07 -1.13
C PHE A 20 -6.39 -0.77 0.16
N LEU A 21 -6.92 -0.23 1.26
CA LEU A 21 -7.08 -0.98 2.51
C LEU A 21 -8.07 -2.14 2.35
N HIS A 22 -9.17 -1.93 1.64
CA HIS A 22 -10.15 -2.97 1.36
C HIS A 22 -9.55 -4.10 0.52
N GLN A 23 -8.76 -3.77 -0.51
CA GLN A 23 -8.03 -4.74 -1.32
C GLN A 23 -7.02 -5.53 -0.49
N ALA A 24 -6.20 -4.86 0.33
CA ALA A 24 -5.22 -5.50 1.20
C ALA A 24 -5.84 -6.51 2.18
N VAL A 25 -6.97 -6.12 2.81
CA VAL A 25 -7.71 -7.01 3.71
C VAL A 25 -8.32 -8.18 2.95
N SER A 26 -8.89 -7.94 1.77
CA SER A 26 -9.44 -8.99 0.91
C SER A 26 -8.39 -10.02 0.51
N PHE A 27 -7.18 -9.59 0.14
CA PHE A 27 -6.06 -10.51 -0.16
C PHE A 27 -5.60 -11.26 1.08
N SER A 28 -5.48 -10.58 2.22
CA SER A 28 -5.14 -11.24 3.49
C SER A 28 -6.16 -12.32 3.86
N LEU A 29 -7.46 -12.05 3.66
CA LEU A 29 -8.50 -13.05 3.90
C LEU A 29 -8.42 -14.23 2.93
N LYS A 30 -8.07 -14.01 1.66
CA LYS A 30 -7.85 -15.09 0.68
C LYS A 30 -6.67 -15.98 1.12
N ILE A 31 -5.53 -15.38 1.46
CA ILE A 31 -4.35 -16.10 1.93
C ILE A 31 -4.66 -16.90 3.20
N GLN A 32 -5.38 -16.30 4.15
CA GLN A 32 -5.79 -16.99 5.38
C GLN A 32 -6.74 -18.17 5.11
N LYS A 33 -7.60 -18.08 4.08
CA LYS A 33 -8.46 -19.20 3.67
C LYS A 33 -7.68 -20.32 2.99
N GLU A 34 -6.67 -19.99 2.20
CA GLU A 34 -5.89 -20.95 1.41
C GLU A 34 -4.80 -21.65 2.22
N HIS A 35 -4.06 -20.91 3.04
CA HIS A 35 -2.93 -21.43 3.82
C HIS A 35 -3.28 -21.68 5.31
N GLY A 36 -4.39 -21.14 5.79
CA GLY A 36 -4.86 -21.31 7.17
C GLY A 36 -4.53 -20.16 8.11
N LYS A 37 -5.02 -20.24 9.35
CA LYS A 37 -4.88 -19.20 10.38
C LYS A 37 -3.51 -19.14 11.05
N LEU A 38 -2.68 -20.17 10.90
CA LEU A 38 -1.38 -20.21 11.56
C LEU A 38 -0.43 -19.25 10.84
N LEU A 39 0.22 -18.36 11.59
CA LEU A 39 1.05 -17.30 10.99
C LEU A 39 2.18 -17.86 10.11
N LYS A 40 2.72 -19.04 10.47
CA LYS A 40 3.74 -19.74 9.67
C LYS A 40 3.25 -20.13 8.29
N ASP A 41 1.99 -20.52 8.17
CA ASP A 41 1.40 -20.93 6.90
C ASP A 41 0.88 -19.72 6.13
N PHE A 42 0.31 -18.73 6.81
CA PHE A 42 -0.04 -17.43 6.21
C PHE A 42 1.17 -16.79 5.51
N ASN A 43 2.34 -16.79 6.15
CA ASN A 43 3.57 -16.25 5.55
C ASN A 43 4.00 -16.96 4.26
N LYS A 44 3.59 -18.23 4.04
CA LYS A 44 3.87 -18.94 2.79
C LYS A 44 3.07 -18.37 1.63
N GLY A 45 1.84 -17.91 1.87
CA GLY A 45 1.00 -17.31 0.82
C GLY A 45 1.29 -15.84 0.54
N LEU A 46 2.18 -15.22 1.33
CA LEU A 46 2.76 -13.90 1.03
C LEU A 46 3.93 -14.01 0.04
N ALA A 47 4.60 -15.16 -0.02
CA ALA A 47 5.67 -15.39 -0.97
C ALA A 47 5.08 -15.53 -2.39
N ASP A 48 5.59 -14.76 -3.34
CA ASP A 48 5.23 -14.79 -4.76
C ASP A 48 3.76 -14.43 -5.08
N ASN A 49 3.12 -13.61 -4.26
CA ASN A 49 1.76 -13.15 -4.54
C ASN A 49 1.76 -11.90 -5.45
N LYS A 50 1.43 -12.11 -6.73
CA LYS A 50 1.33 -11.03 -7.73
C LYS A 50 0.32 -9.95 -7.35
N ASP A 51 -0.80 -10.32 -6.71
CA ASP A 51 -1.82 -9.35 -6.30
C ASP A 51 -1.26 -8.36 -5.26
N ILE A 52 -0.36 -8.82 -4.38
CA ILE A 52 0.30 -7.96 -3.39
C ILE A 52 1.31 -7.03 -4.06
N ASP A 53 2.06 -7.53 -5.04
CA ASP A 53 3.05 -6.74 -5.77
C ASP A 53 2.41 -5.66 -6.65
N ASP A 54 1.30 -6.01 -7.31
CA ASP A 54 0.47 -5.06 -8.06
C ASP A 54 -0.13 -3.99 -7.15
N LEU A 55 -0.68 -4.39 -5.99
CA LEU A 55 -1.21 -3.46 -5.00
C LEU A 55 -0.12 -2.52 -4.46
N LYS A 56 1.07 -3.07 -4.17
CA LYS A 56 2.23 -2.28 -3.73
C LYS A 56 2.59 -1.24 -4.78
N THR A 57 2.73 -1.64 -6.04
CA THR A 57 3.06 -0.74 -7.15
C THR A 57 2.00 0.35 -7.32
N ALA A 58 0.71 0.01 -7.21
CA ALA A 58 -0.38 0.97 -7.30
C ALA A 58 -0.34 2.00 -6.14
N VAL A 59 -0.07 1.55 -4.92
CA VAL A 59 0.06 2.40 -3.73
C VAL A 59 1.27 3.32 -3.84
N GLU A 60 2.42 2.81 -4.28
CA GLU A 60 3.64 3.60 -4.48
C GLU A 60 3.43 4.68 -5.53
N LYS A 61 2.82 4.33 -6.68
CA LYS A 61 2.50 5.30 -7.73
C LYS A 61 1.53 6.38 -7.27
N PHE A 62 0.50 6.00 -6.49
CA PHE A 62 -0.42 6.95 -5.88
C PHE A 62 0.33 7.87 -4.92
N ALA A 63 1.13 7.32 -4.01
CA ALA A 63 1.88 8.09 -3.02
C ALA A 63 2.95 9.00 -3.65
N ALA A 64 3.56 8.61 -4.76
CA ALA A 64 4.56 9.41 -5.48
C ALA A 64 3.97 10.63 -6.20
N SER A 65 2.64 10.65 -6.42
CA SER A 65 1.95 11.78 -7.05
C SER A 65 1.78 12.98 -6.10
N PHE A 66 2.04 12.80 -4.80
CA PHE A 66 1.89 13.84 -3.78
C PHE A 66 3.24 14.34 -3.29
N ASP A 67 3.33 15.65 -3.06
CA ASP A 67 4.53 16.28 -2.55
C ASP A 67 4.91 15.76 -1.15
N MET A 68 6.22 15.77 -0.88
CA MET A 68 6.76 15.41 0.42
C MET A 68 7.30 16.67 1.13
N PRO A 69 6.70 17.08 2.25
CA PRO A 69 7.23 18.20 3.02
C PRO A 69 8.55 17.81 3.70
N GLY A 70 9.48 18.77 3.78
CA GLY A 70 10.75 18.60 4.50
C GLY A 70 11.97 18.31 3.62
N PHE A 71 11.80 17.93 2.34
CA PHE A 71 12.89 17.80 1.38
C PHE A 71 12.38 17.82 -0.06
N GLN A 72 13.27 18.08 -1.02
CA GLN A 72 12.92 18.02 -2.44
C GLN A 72 13.05 16.58 -2.95
N MET A 73 11.96 16.06 -3.52
CA MET A 73 11.96 14.72 -4.11
C MET A 73 12.98 14.60 -5.27
N SER A 74 13.23 15.69 -5.99
CA SER A 74 14.19 15.77 -7.10
C SER A 74 15.65 15.55 -6.68
N THR A 75 16.00 15.82 -5.42
CA THR A 75 17.37 15.69 -4.90
C THR A 75 17.61 14.39 -4.12
N MET A 76 16.62 13.49 -4.06
CA MET A 76 16.75 12.22 -3.34
C MET A 76 17.73 11.26 -4.01
N LYS A 77 18.41 10.46 -3.17
CA LYS A 77 19.33 9.40 -3.62
C LYS A 77 18.62 8.26 -4.34
N TYR A 78 17.40 7.93 -3.92
CA TYR A 78 16.55 6.90 -4.54
C TYR A 78 15.32 7.59 -5.12
N LYS A 79 15.08 7.39 -6.41
CA LYS A 79 14.02 8.05 -7.19
C LYS A 79 13.06 7.05 -7.82
N ASP A 80 13.35 5.77 -7.65
CA ASP A 80 12.59 4.63 -8.12
C ASP A 80 11.89 3.98 -6.92
#